data_AF-A0A7V9N3N1-F1
#
_entry.id   AF-A0A7V9N3N1-F1
#
_cell.length_a   1.000
_cell.length_b   1.000
_cell.length_c   1.000
_cell.angle_alpha   90.00
_cell.angle_beta   90.00
_cell.angle_gamma   90.00
#
_symmetry.space_group_name_H-M   'P 1'
#
loop_
_entity.id
_entity.type
_entity.pdbx_description
1 polymer ?
#
loop_
_entity_poly.entity_id
_entity_poly.type
_entity_poly.pdbx_seq_one_letter_code
_entity_poly.pdbx_strand_id
1 'polypeptide(L)'
;MRTPFRKTLLALLALSVSMSIGVLSVPTLAQETTPLATPGGAPPMEMPPPPEWAEVVATDLANPRGMAFGADGALYIAEAGVGGEGPCGMGPEGTEECYGESGGVTRVVNGNQERVLDGLASRAAAGGMNATGPNDVSLADDTLYVLIGYGGDPASRV
;
A
#
# COMPACT_ATOMS: atom_id res chain seq x y z
N MET A 1 -56.61 4.93 -33.00
CA MET A 1 -56.36 4.20 -31.73
C MET A 1 -55.02 4.71 -31.19
N ARG A 2 -54.84 5.63 -30.23
CA ARG A 2 -55.50 5.92 -28.94
C ARG A 2 -55.74 4.61 -28.16
N THR A 3 -55.08 4.26 -27.05
CA THR A 3 -54.51 5.04 -25.92
C THR A 3 -53.58 4.16 -25.05
N PRO A 4 -52.73 4.75 -24.18
CA PRO A 4 -51.88 4.06 -23.21
C PRO A 4 -52.62 3.79 -21.88
N PHE A 5 -52.29 2.71 -21.17
CA PHE A 5 -52.84 2.42 -19.84
C PHE A 5 -51.83 2.63 -18.70
N ARG A 6 -52.35 3.27 -17.66
CA ARG A 6 -51.68 3.96 -16.54
C ARG A 6 -51.23 3.00 -15.42
N LYS A 7 -50.12 3.39 -14.81
CA LYS A 7 -49.81 3.46 -13.36
C LYS A 7 -50.89 2.90 -12.40
N THR A 8 -50.51 1.94 -11.55
CA THR A 8 -51.05 1.85 -10.17
C THR A 8 -49.97 1.37 -9.20
N LEU A 9 -49.51 2.29 -8.37
CA LEU A 9 -48.69 2.12 -7.18
C LEU A 9 -49.60 1.58 -6.07
N LEU A 10 -49.27 0.47 -5.42
CA LEU A 10 -49.97 0.03 -4.20
C LEU A 10 -48.99 0.09 -3.02
N ALA A 11 -49.19 1.11 -2.19
CA ALA A 11 -48.55 1.29 -0.90
C ALA A 11 -49.28 0.44 0.15
N LEU A 12 -48.53 -0.38 0.90
CA LEU A 12 -49.02 -1.04 2.11
C LEU A 12 -48.46 -0.29 3.32
N LEU A 13 -49.34 0.49 3.98
CA LEU A 13 -49.11 1.08 5.29
C LEU A 13 -49.11 -0.02 6.36
N ALA A 14 -48.01 -0.17 7.09
CA ALA A 14 -48.00 -0.82 8.40
C ALA A 14 -47.95 0.29 9.47
N LEU A 15 -49.06 0.46 10.17
CA LEU A 15 -49.23 1.35 11.31
C LEU A 15 -48.66 0.65 12.56
N SER A 16 -47.52 1.10 13.08
CA SER A 16 -47.02 0.67 14.39
C SER A 16 -46.99 1.85 15.37
N VAL A 17 -47.68 1.64 16.49
CA VAL A 17 -47.95 2.56 17.60
C VAL A 17 -46.67 3.17 18.15
N SER A 18 -46.62 4.50 18.18
CA SER A 18 -45.59 5.30 18.83
C SER A 18 -45.71 5.21 20.36
N MET A 19 -44.76 4.53 21.00
CA MET A 19 -44.63 4.52 22.46
C MET A 19 -43.64 5.62 22.85
N SER A 20 -44.18 6.73 23.37
CA SER A 20 -43.43 7.88 23.84
C SER A 20 -42.64 7.50 25.10
N ILE A 21 -41.34 7.23 24.96
CA ILE A 21 -40.44 7.10 26.11
C ILE A 21 -40.17 8.51 26.63
N GLY A 22 -40.68 8.81 27.82
CA GLY A 22 -40.36 10.03 28.56
C GLY A 22 -38.85 10.08 28.85
N VAL A 23 -38.17 11.07 28.29
CA VAL A 23 -36.78 11.39 28.61
C VAL A 23 -36.73 12.00 30.01
N LEU A 24 -36.35 11.19 31.00
CA LEU A 24 -35.87 11.68 32.29
C LEU A 24 -34.45 12.21 32.08
N SER A 25 -34.31 13.54 32.11
CA SER A 25 -33.03 14.24 32.06
C SER A 25 -32.22 13.93 33.32
N VAL A 26 -31.35 12.92 33.24
CA VAL A 26 -30.29 12.72 34.23
C VAL A 26 -29.28 13.85 34.01
N PRO A 27 -28.88 14.63 35.04
CA PRO A 27 -27.82 15.60 34.87
C PRO A 27 -26.55 14.83 34.53
N THR A 28 -26.05 15.02 33.31
CA THR A 28 -24.73 14.53 32.92
C THR A 28 -23.72 15.29 33.78
N LEU A 29 -23.10 14.60 34.73
CA LEU A 29 -21.81 15.07 35.23
C LEU A 29 -20.88 14.97 34.03
N ALA A 30 -20.36 16.11 33.58
CA ALA A 30 -19.28 16.16 32.61
C ALA A 30 -18.10 15.40 33.22
N GLN A 31 -17.96 14.13 32.86
CA GLN A 31 -16.74 13.41 33.13
C GLN A 31 -15.77 13.93 32.08
N GLU A 32 -14.79 14.72 32.50
CA GLU A 32 -13.67 15.09 31.64
C GLU A 32 -13.06 13.79 31.12
N THR A 33 -13.38 13.45 29.87
CA THR A 33 -12.67 12.43 29.13
C THR A 33 -11.37 13.06 28.67
N THR A 34 -10.52 13.44 29.62
CA THR A 34 -9.12 13.67 29.33
C THR A 34 -8.62 12.30 28.87
N PRO A 35 -8.25 12.10 27.59
CA PRO A 35 -7.62 10.85 27.22
C PRO A 35 -6.37 10.75 28.10
N LEU A 36 -6.33 9.75 28.98
CA LEU A 36 -5.07 9.34 29.56
C LEU A 36 -4.21 8.92 28.38
N ALA A 37 -3.29 9.81 27.99
CA ALA A 37 -2.19 9.44 27.12
C ALA A 37 -1.50 8.26 27.82
N THR A 38 -1.63 7.06 27.25
CA THR A 38 -0.75 5.95 27.61
C THR A 38 0.65 6.40 27.24
N PRO A 39 1.55 6.65 28.22
CA PRO A 39 2.93 6.93 27.90
C PRO A 39 3.54 5.58 27.56
N GLY A 40 3.55 5.25 26.27
CA GLY A 40 4.03 3.95 25.83
C GLY A 40 3.51 3.61 24.44
N GLY A 41 3.96 4.34 23.43
CA GLY A 41 4.17 3.67 22.15
C GLY A 41 5.05 2.46 22.45
N ALA A 42 4.70 1.30 21.91
CA ALA A 42 5.56 0.12 22.00
C ALA A 42 6.99 0.55 21.63
N PRO A 43 8.03 0.10 22.36
CA PRO A 43 9.39 0.40 21.97
C PRO A 43 9.55 0.05 20.48
N PRO A 44 10.32 0.84 19.72
CA PRO A 44 10.65 0.47 18.35
C PRO A 44 11.06 -1.01 18.34
N MET A 45 10.33 -1.83 17.61
CA MET A 45 10.67 -3.24 17.46
C MET A 45 11.97 -3.27 16.67
N GLU A 46 13.08 -3.38 17.37
CA GLU A 46 14.39 -3.54 16.75
C GLU A 46 14.43 -4.93 16.10
N MET A 47 14.81 -4.98 14.83
CA MET A 47 14.98 -6.25 14.13
C MET A 47 16.10 -7.02 14.83
N PRO A 48 15.94 -8.33 15.13
CA PRO A 48 17.02 -9.10 15.70
C PRO A 48 18.25 -9.00 14.80
N PRO A 49 19.46 -9.03 15.37
CA PRO A 49 20.66 -9.02 14.55
C PRO A 49 20.63 -10.21 13.58
N PRO A 50 21.23 -10.07 12.38
CA PRO A 50 21.45 -11.20 11.48
C PRO A 50 22.13 -12.35 12.25
N PRO A 51 21.80 -13.61 11.92
CA PRO A 51 22.50 -14.74 12.52
C PRO A 51 24.00 -14.70 12.16
N GLU A 52 24.86 -15.32 12.97
CA GLU A 52 26.33 -15.29 12.79
C GLU A 52 26.81 -15.78 11.41
N TRP A 53 26.00 -16.57 10.70
CA TRP A 53 26.32 -17.10 9.37
C TRP A 53 25.87 -16.19 8.22
N ALA A 54 25.19 -15.07 8.50
CA ALA A 54 24.68 -14.14 7.50
C ALA A 54 25.34 -12.77 7.63
N GLU A 55 25.55 -12.13 6.49
CA GLU A 55 26.06 -10.77 6.39
C GLU A 55 25.01 -9.88 5.72
N VAL A 56 24.88 -8.65 6.21
CA VAL A 56 24.06 -7.62 5.56
C VAL A 56 24.87 -7.03 4.41
N VAL A 57 24.48 -7.34 3.19
CA VAL A 57 25.16 -6.86 1.96
C VAL A 57 24.56 -5.57 1.40
N ALA A 58 23.37 -5.20 1.85
CA ALA A 58 22.66 -3.99 1.46
C ALA A 58 21.67 -3.56 2.53
N THR A 59 21.49 -2.25 2.70
CA THR A 59 20.52 -1.64 3.63
C THR A 59 19.69 -0.59 2.92
N ASP A 60 18.65 -0.11 3.59
CA ASP A 60 17.84 1.03 3.16
C ASP A 60 17.22 0.87 1.75
N LEU A 61 16.95 -0.38 1.37
CA LEU A 61 16.30 -0.72 0.11
C LEU A 61 14.80 -0.40 0.18
N ALA A 62 14.28 0.19 -0.88
CA ALA A 62 12.87 0.58 -1.02
C ALA A 62 12.03 -0.61 -1.51
N ASN A 63 11.47 -1.36 -0.57
CA ASN A 63 10.64 -2.55 -0.84
C ASN A 63 11.35 -3.53 -1.82
N PRO A 64 12.47 -4.15 -1.40
CA PRO A 64 13.22 -5.07 -2.25
C PRO A 64 12.37 -6.28 -2.65
N ARG A 65 12.47 -6.69 -3.92
CA ARG A 65 11.71 -7.80 -4.53
C ARG A 65 12.68 -8.86 -5.09
N GLY A 66 12.55 -9.21 -6.37
CA GLY A 66 13.43 -10.14 -7.05
C GLY A 66 14.84 -9.60 -7.23
N MET A 67 15.79 -10.51 -7.36
CA MET A 67 17.22 -10.20 -7.46
C MET A 67 17.94 -11.23 -8.32
N ALA A 68 18.99 -10.81 -9.01
CA ALA A 68 19.79 -11.67 -9.88
C ALA A 68 21.28 -11.29 -9.84
N PHE A 69 22.14 -12.29 -9.97
CA PHE A 69 23.58 -12.06 -10.17
C PHE A 69 23.89 -11.85 -11.65
N GLY A 70 24.69 -10.84 -11.96
CA GLY A 70 25.26 -10.61 -13.28
C GLY A 70 26.56 -11.38 -13.51
N ALA A 71 26.98 -11.46 -14.78
CA ALA A 71 28.28 -12.05 -15.16
C ALA A 71 29.47 -11.22 -14.64
N ASP A 72 29.24 -9.96 -14.27
CA ASP A 72 30.19 -9.07 -13.61
C ASP A 72 30.36 -9.37 -12.10
N GLY A 73 29.63 -10.36 -11.57
CA GLY A 73 29.64 -10.74 -10.16
C GLY A 73 28.85 -9.79 -9.25
N ALA A 74 28.12 -8.82 -9.81
CA ALA A 74 27.28 -7.92 -9.04
C ALA A 74 25.90 -8.54 -8.77
N LEU A 75 25.31 -8.23 -7.62
CA LEU A 75 23.92 -8.52 -7.28
C LEU A 75 23.04 -7.34 -7.68
N TYR A 76 22.04 -7.56 -8.52
CA TYR A 76 21.04 -6.57 -8.90
C TYR A 76 19.74 -6.87 -8.16
N ILE A 77 19.13 -5.86 -7.54
CA ILE A 77 17.95 -5.98 -6.69
C ILE A 77 16.87 -5.06 -7.23
N ALA A 78 15.72 -5.62 -7.59
CA ALA A 78 14.53 -4.85 -7.94
C ALA A 78 13.95 -4.19 -6.68
N GLU A 79 13.68 -2.90 -6.74
CA GLU A 79 13.07 -2.13 -5.66
C GLU A 79 11.72 -1.60 -6.12
N ALA A 80 10.63 -2.08 -5.49
CA ALA A 80 9.28 -1.68 -5.86
C ALA A 80 9.01 -0.19 -5.60
N GLY A 81 9.84 0.48 -4.79
CA GLY A 81 9.68 1.89 -4.43
C GLY A 81 8.73 2.07 -3.26
N VAL A 82 8.22 3.29 -3.08
CA VAL A 82 7.36 3.68 -1.95
C VAL A 82 6.10 4.44 -2.39
N GLY A 83 5.74 4.37 -3.68
CA GLY A 83 4.69 5.19 -4.27
C GLY A 83 5.14 6.64 -4.52
N GLY A 84 4.19 7.58 -4.51
CA GLY A 84 4.47 9.01 -4.67
C GLY A 84 3.25 9.90 -4.48
N GLU A 85 3.35 11.14 -4.98
CA GLU A 85 2.30 12.18 -4.88
C GLU A 85 1.43 12.28 -6.14
N GLY A 86 1.53 11.30 -7.04
CA GLY A 86 0.73 11.22 -8.24
C GLY A 86 -0.71 10.78 -7.98
N PRO A 87 -1.45 10.43 -9.04
CA PRO A 87 -2.81 9.92 -8.92
C PRO A 87 -2.92 8.73 -7.95
N CYS A 88 -3.99 8.74 -7.14
CA CYS A 88 -4.27 7.70 -6.17
C CYS A 88 -5.51 6.90 -6.58
N GLY A 89 -5.50 5.61 -6.25
CA GLY A 89 -6.58 4.68 -6.57
C GLY A 89 -6.59 3.51 -5.60
N MET A 90 -7.73 2.81 -5.55
CA MET A 90 -7.87 1.65 -4.68
C MET A 90 -6.98 0.50 -5.18
N GLY A 91 -6.06 0.06 -4.33
CA GLY A 91 -5.22 -1.12 -4.55
C GLY A 91 -5.99 -2.44 -4.40
N PRO A 92 -5.44 -3.56 -4.89
CA PRO A 92 -6.06 -4.87 -4.76
C PRO A 92 -6.23 -5.34 -3.30
N GLU A 93 -5.45 -4.78 -2.38
CA GLU A 93 -5.51 -5.04 -0.93
C GLU A 93 -6.59 -4.19 -0.22
N GLY A 94 -7.33 -3.35 -0.96
CA GLY A 94 -8.41 -2.51 -0.40
C GLY A 94 -7.92 -1.26 0.33
N THR A 95 -6.68 -0.84 0.08
CA THR A 95 -6.09 0.41 0.56
C THR A 95 -5.88 1.39 -0.59
N GLU A 96 -5.98 2.69 -0.32
CA GLU A 96 -5.61 3.71 -1.30
C GLU A 96 -4.09 3.70 -1.52
N GLU A 97 -3.69 3.66 -2.78
CA GLU A 97 -2.29 3.61 -3.21
C GLU A 97 -2.05 4.71 -4.25
N CYS A 98 -1.00 5.49 -4.04
CA CYS A 98 -0.65 6.62 -4.89
C CYS A 98 0.55 6.30 -5.78
N TYR A 99 0.44 6.71 -7.04
CA TYR A 99 1.49 6.55 -8.04
C TYR A 99 2.67 7.49 -7.80
N GLY A 100 3.86 7.02 -8.13
CA GLY A 100 5.08 7.79 -8.23
C GLY A 100 6.15 7.07 -9.05
N GLU A 101 7.32 7.67 -9.13
CA GLU A 101 8.48 7.15 -9.86
C GLU A 101 9.63 6.78 -8.91
N SER A 102 9.27 6.22 -7.74
CA SER A 102 10.24 5.86 -6.69
C SER A 102 10.81 4.44 -6.84
N GLY A 103 10.35 3.67 -7.83
CA GLY A 103 10.88 2.34 -8.15
C GLY A 103 12.27 2.43 -8.77
N GLY A 104 13.05 1.37 -8.64
CA GLY A 104 14.39 1.32 -9.21
C GLY A 104 15.05 -0.05 -9.17
N VAL A 105 16.34 -0.06 -9.47
CA VAL A 105 17.24 -1.21 -9.32
C VAL A 105 18.51 -0.76 -8.60
N THR A 106 18.85 -1.45 -7.52
CA THR A 106 20.12 -1.29 -6.81
C THR A 106 21.08 -2.40 -7.22
N ARG A 107 22.35 -2.03 -7.43
CA ARG A 107 23.46 -2.93 -7.70
C ARG A 107 24.38 -2.98 -6.48
N VAL A 108 24.81 -4.17 -6.11
CA VAL A 108 25.76 -4.43 -5.04
C VAL A 108 26.95 -5.20 -5.59
N VAL A 109 28.16 -4.66 -5.46
CA VAL A 109 29.38 -5.33 -5.90
C VAL A 109 30.57 -4.94 -5.02
N ASN A 110 31.35 -5.91 -4.58
CA ASN A 110 32.54 -5.70 -3.75
C ASN A 110 32.27 -4.78 -2.52
N GLY A 111 31.12 -4.98 -1.86
CA GLY A 111 30.69 -4.19 -0.70
C GLY A 111 30.17 -2.79 -1.03
N ASN A 112 30.10 -2.38 -2.31
CA ASN A 112 29.53 -1.11 -2.72
C ASN A 112 28.08 -1.30 -3.18
N GLN A 113 27.16 -0.54 -2.59
CA GLN A 113 25.76 -0.44 -2.97
C GLN A 113 25.52 0.84 -3.78
N GLU A 114 24.90 0.73 -4.94
CA GLU A 114 24.61 1.86 -5.85
C GLU A 114 23.23 1.72 -6.50
N ARG A 115 22.45 2.79 -6.56
CA ARG A 115 21.21 2.85 -7.35
C ARG A 115 21.58 3.05 -8.82
N VAL A 116 21.43 2.00 -9.64
CA VAL A 116 21.83 2.02 -11.06
C VAL A 116 20.68 2.35 -12.02
N LEU A 117 19.44 2.24 -11.54
CA LEU A 117 18.26 2.64 -12.27
C LEU A 117 17.22 3.22 -11.31
N ASP A 118 16.67 4.37 -11.64
CA ASP A 118 15.67 5.11 -10.88
C ASP A 118 14.52 5.55 -11.79
N GLY A 119 13.57 6.31 -11.25
CA GLY A 119 12.45 6.85 -12.02
C GLY A 119 11.44 5.80 -12.50
N LEU A 120 11.46 4.58 -11.94
CA LEU A 120 10.54 3.53 -12.36
C LEU A 120 9.20 3.65 -11.64
N ALA A 121 8.14 3.26 -12.34
CA ALA A 121 6.78 3.23 -11.81
C ALA A 121 6.71 2.50 -10.46
N SER A 122 6.09 3.17 -9.49
CA SER A 122 5.82 2.66 -8.15
C SER A 122 4.42 3.09 -7.71
N ARG A 123 3.66 2.19 -7.09
CA ARG A 123 2.40 2.50 -6.42
C ARG A 123 2.44 1.90 -5.04
N ALA A 124 2.11 2.66 -4.01
CA ALA A 124 2.08 2.16 -2.64
C ALA A 124 1.07 2.93 -1.80
N ALA A 125 0.60 2.29 -0.72
CA ALA A 125 -0.13 2.96 0.33
C ALA A 125 0.82 3.83 1.17
N ALA A 126 0.24 4.65 2.05
CA ALA A 126 0.99 5.55 2.92
C ALA A 126 2.14 4.81 3.65
N GLY A 127 3.32 5.42 3.66
CA GLY A 127 4.53 4.82 4.24
C GLY A 127 5.21 3.74 3.39
N GLY A 128 4.80 3.57 2.13
CA GLY A 128 5.39 2.58 1.21
C GLY A 128 4.85 1.16 1.37
N MET A 129 3.74 1.01 2.09
CA MET A 129 3.11 -0.30 2.31
C MET A 129 2.51 -0.84 1.01
N ASN A 130 2.56 -2.17 0.84
CA ASN A 130 2.03 -2.88 -0.33
C ASN A 130 2.57 -2.34 -1.66
N ALA A 131 3.81 -1.84 -1.68
CA ALA A 131 4.37 -1.23 -2.89
C ALA A 131 4.42 -2.22 -4.07
N THR A 132 3.91 -1.78 -5.21
CA THR A 132 4.01 -2.44 -6.52
C THR A 132 4.87 -1.58 -7.44
N GLY A 133 5.72 -2.21 -8.24
CA GLY A 133 6.72 -1.53 -9.06
C GLY A 133 7.65 -2.56 -9.72
N PRO A 134 8.96 -2.33 -9.79
CA PRO A 134 9.92 -3.39 -10.09
C PRO A 134 9.70 -4.62 -9.20
N ASN A 135 9.36 -5.74 -9.82
CA ASN A 135 9.08 -7.02 -9.15
C ASN A 135 10.26 -7.98 -9.27
N ASP A 136 10.97 -7.97 -10.39
CA ASP A 136 12.10 -8.86 -10.62
C ASP A 136 13.10 -8.26 -11.60
N VAL A 137 14.33 -8.77 -11.59
CA VAL A 137 15.38 -8.44 -12.55
C VAL A 137 15.99 -9.71 -13.14
N SER A 138 16.38 -9.64 -14.40
CA SER A 138 17.15 -10.68 -15.07
C SER A 138 18.21 -10.06 -15.95
N LEU A 139 19.33 -10.76 -16.12
CA LEU A 139 20.41 -10.33 -17.01
C LEU A 139 20.56 -11.33 -18.15
N ALA A 140 20.67 -10.79 -19.36
CA ALA A 140 21.14 -11.54 -20.53
C ALA A 140 22.12 -10.66 -21.30
N ASP A 141 23.32 -11.21 -21.53
CA ASP A 141 24.48 -10.45 -22.01
C ASP A 141 24.69 -9.18 -21.16
N ASP A 142 24.87 -8.03 -21.80
CA ASP A 142 25.02 -6.72 -21.14
C ASP A 142 23.68 -6.01 -20.89
N THR A 143 22.56 -6.73 -20.96
CA THR A 143 21.21 -6.14 -20.81
C THR A 143 20.57 -6.54 -19.50
N LEU A 144 20.21 -5.53 -18.70
CA LEU A 144 19.35 -5.68 -17.54
C LEU A 144 17.87 -5.57 -17.95
N TYR A 145 17.11 -6.61 -17.69
CA TYR A 145 15.65 -6.64 -17.82
C TYR A 145 15.03 -6.40 -16.46
N VAL A 146 14.04 -5.51 -16.41
CA VAL A 146 13.25 -5.23 -15.20
C VAL A 146 11.80 -5.60 -15.47
N LEU A 147 11.26 -6.50 -14.64
CA LEU A 147 9.85 -6.86 -14.70
C LEU A 147 9.04 -5.91 -13.81
N ILE A 148 8.06 -5.22 -14.39
CA ILE A 148 7.11 -4.37 -13.66
C ILE A 148 5.70 -4.96 -13.79
N GLY A 149 5.15 -5.39 -12.66
CA GLY A 149 3.78 -5.86 -12.53
C GLY A 149 2.90 -4.79 -11.90
N TYR A 150 1.76 -4.50 -12.55
CA TYR A 150 0.84 -3.43 -12.12
C TYR A 150 -0.27 -3.89 -11.18
N GLY A 151 -0.42 -5.21 -10.96
CA GLY A 151 -1.51 -5.77 -10.15
C GLY A 151 -2.92 -5.35 -10.60
N GLY A 152 -3.91 -5.77 -9.83
CA GLY A 152 -5.29 -5.26 -9.88
C GLY A 152 -6.04 -5.38 -11.21
N ASP A 153 -7.25 -4.82 -11.23
CA ASP A 153 -8.03 -4.64 -12.46
C ASP A 153 -7.39 -3.51 -13.30
N PRO A 154 -7.03 -3.74 -14.58
CA PRO A 154 -6.53 -2.69 -15.46
C PRO A 154 -7.43 -1.46 -15.55
N ALA A 155 -8.74 -1.62 -15.37
CA ALA A 155 -9.72 -0.52 -15.41
C ALA A 155 -9.62 0.42 -14.20
N SER A 156 -8.98 0.00 -13.10
CA SER A 156 -8.83 0.81 -11.88
C SER A 156 -7.46 1.47 -11.74
N ARG A 157 -6.62 1.41 -12.78
CA ARG A 157 -5.27 2.00 -12.76
C ARG A 157 -5.33 3.53 -12.83
N VAL A 158 -4.43 4.15 -12.09
CA VAL A 158 -4.27 5.60 -11.94
C VAL A 158 -2.86 6.02 -12.32
#